data_AF-A0A6H1TSE7-F1
#
_entry.id   AF-A0A6H1TSE7-F1
#
_cell.length_a   1.000
_cell.length_b   1.000
_cell.length_c   1.000
_cell.angle_alpha   90.00
_cell.angle_beta   90.00
_cell.angle_gamma   90.00
#
_symmetry.space_group_name_H-M   'P 1'
#
loop_
_entity.id
_entity.type
_entity.pdbx_description
1 polymer ?
#
loop_
_entity_poly.entity_id
_entity_poly.type
_entity_poly.pdbx_seq_one_letter_code
_entity_poly.pdbx_strand_id
1 'polypeptide(L)'
;MLPKPSFDDRELAESFYEALVNRFCESFEDSLQELLCECSFGVAPSADGDRTFFIVTPNLELADRLTDRIDKIIDRVSELMPGIDQTAVCVMPPQSEDKLSSSRSRKSGLTPQFMMAKLFSNPSEHRSELN
;
A
#
# COMPACT_ATOMS: atom_id res chain seq x y z
N MET A 1 -36.77 -4.30 19.99
CA MET A 1 -35.35 -4.00 20.27
C MET A 1 -34.58 -4.38 19.02
N LEU A 2 -34.01 -3.41 18.31
CA LEU A 2 -33.15 -3.72 17.16
C LEU A 2 -31.91 -4.47 17.69
N PRO A 3 -31.49 -5.57 17.04
CA PRO A 3 -30.29 -6.29 17.45
C PRO A 3 -29.11 -5.31 17.43
N LYS A 4 -28.33 -5.28 18.50
CA LYS A 4 -27.05 -4.58 18.49
C LYS A 4 -26.20 -5.24 17.41
N PRO A 5 -25.72 -4.50 16.39
CA PRO A 5 -24.75 -5.07 15.47
C PRO A 5 -23.52 -5.43 16.31
N SER A 6 -23.28 -6.72 16.47
CA SER A 6 -21.96 -7.24 16.83
C SER A 6 -21.24 -7.57 15.53
N PHE A 7 -21.08 -6.56 14.68
CA PHE A 7 -20.04 -6.64 13.66
C PHE A 7 -18.77 -6.31 14.42
N ASP A 8 -17.82 -7.23 14.42
CA ASP A 8 -16.48 -6.90 14.87
C ASP A 8 -15.99 -5.81 13.91
N ASP A 9 -15.77 -4.58 14.41
CA ASP A 9 -15.44 -3.40 13.58
C ASP A 9 -14.24 -3.68 12.66
N ARG A 10 -13.41 -4.66 13.05
CA ARG A 10 -12.30 -5.20 12.27
C ARG A 10 -12.73 -5.94 11.01
N GLU A 11 -13.67 -6.89 11.08
CA GLU A 11 -14.11 -7.68 9.92
C GLU A 11 -14.75 -6.78 8.85
N LEU A 12 -15.52 -5.79 9.30
CA LEU A 12 -16.11 -4.79 8.42
C LEU A 12 -15.03 -3.93 7.75
N ALA A 13 -14.03 -3.47 8.52
CA ALA A 13 -12.93 -2.69 7.98
C ALA A 13 -12.10 -3.49 6.97
N GLU A 14 -11.75 -4.74 7.29
CA GLU A 14 -11.02 -5.63 6.38
C GLU A 14 -11.80 -5.86 5.08
N SER A 15 -13.10 -6.16 5.17
CA SER A 15 -13.96 -6.33 3.99
C SER A 15 -14.06 -5.06 3.14
N PHE A 16 -14.12 -3.90 3.79
CA PHE A 16 -14.15 -2.60 3.10
C PHE A 16 -12.83 -2.34 2.36
N TYR A 17 -11.68 -2.55 3.02
CA TYR A 17 -10.38 -2.35 2.38
C TYR A 17 -10.14 -3.34 1.24
N GLU A 18 -10.56 -4.60 1.39
CA GLU A 18 -10.50 -5.59 0.34
C GLU A 18 -11.34 -5.16 -0.88
N ALA A 19 -12.59 -4.76 -0.67
CA ALA A 19 -13.46 -4.28 -1.75
C ALA A 19 -12.89 -3.02 -2.43
N LEU A 20 -12.30 -2.11 -1.65
CA LEU A 20 -11.69 -0.88 -2.17
C LEU A 20 -10.46 -1.18 -3.03
N VAL A 21 -9.58 -2.08 -2.58
CA VAL A 21 -8.40 -2.51 -3.33
C VAL A 21 -8.80 -3.24 -4.61
N ASN A 22 -9.79 -4.15 -4.53
CA ASN A 22 -10.31 -4.84 -5.71
C ASN A 22 -10.85 -3.84 -6.74
N ARG A 23 -11.66 -2.87 -6.28
CA ARG A 23 -12.19 -1.80 -7.14
C ARG A 23 -11.10 -0.95 -7.77
N PHE A 24 -10.04 -0.66 -7.01
CA PHE A 24 -8.87 0.05 -7.51
C PHE A 24 -8.17 -0.75 -8.62
N CYS A 25 -7.89 -2.03 -8.41
CA CYS A 25 -7.25 -2.90 -9.42
C CYS A 25 -8.11 -3.05 -10.68
N GLU A 26 -9.42 -3.20 -10.55
CA GLU A 26 -10.37 -3.30 -11.67
C GLU A 26 -10.54 -2.01 -12.48
N SER A 27 -10.04 -0.87 -11.99
CA SER A 27 -10.16 0.42 -12.67
C SER A 27 -9.13 0.64 -13.79
N PHE A 28 -8.18 -0.29 -13.94
CA PHE A 28 -7.09 -0.22 -14.91
C PHE A 28 -7.28 -1.18 -16.08
N GLU A 29 -6.49 -0.94 -17.13
CA GLU A 29 -6.34 -1.85 -18.28
C GLU A 29 -5.63 -3.16 -17.87
N ASP A 30 -5.93 -4.27 -18.55
CA ASP A 30 -5.44 -5.63 -18.22
C ASP A 30 -3.94 -5.67 -17.91
N SER A 31 -3.11 -4.98 -18.72
CA SER A 31 -1.65 -4.97 -18.53
C SER A 31 -1.16 -4.34 -17.23
N LEU A 32 -1.92 -3.40 -16.65
CA LEU A 32 -1.59 -2.80 -15.34
C LEU A 32 -2.25 -3.59 -14.21
N GLN A 33 -3.42 -4.15 -14.45
CA GLN A 33 -4.08 -5.06 -13.52
C GLN A 33 -3.20 -6.29 -13.23
N GLU A 34 -2.58 -6.87 -14.26
CA GLU A 34 -1.61 -7.98 -14.12
C GLU A 34 -0.45 -7.61 -13.18
N LEU A 35 0.09 -6.39 -13.29
CA LEU A 35 1.16 -5.92 -12.40
C LEU A 35 0.68 -5.75 -10.95
N LEU A 36 -0.52 -5.21 -10.79
CA LEU A 36 -1.12 -4.97 -9.48
C LEU A 36 -1.52 -6.28 -8.78
N CYS A 37 -1.86 -7.33 -9.52
CA CYS A 37 -2.14 -8.66 -8.97
C CYS A 37 -0.93 -9.31 -8.28
N GLU A 38 0.29 -8.93 -8.67
CA GLU A 38 1.52 -9.39 -8.03
C GLU A 38 1.89 -8.56 -6.79
N CYS A 39 1.18 -7.46 -6.53
CA CYS A 39 1.47 -6.53 -5.44
C CYS A 39 0.68 -6.83 -4.18
N SER A 40 1.21 -6.39 -3.05
CA SER A 40 0.47 -6.28 -1.78
C SER A 40 0.16 -4.82 -1.48
N PHE A 41 -0.95 -4.57 -0.78
CA PHE A 41 -1.43 -3.22 -0.52
C PHE A 41 -1.53 -2.92 0.97
N GLY A 42 -1.38 -1.66 1.33
CA GLY A 42 -1.56 -1.21 2.71
C GLY A 42 -1.88 0.28 2.79
N VAL A 43 -2.44 0.70 3.91
CA VAL A 43 -2.64 2.12 4.23
C VAL A 43 -2.05 2.38 5.61
N ALA A 44 -1.15 3.35 5.70
CA ALA A 44 -0.55 3.78 6.96
C ALA A 44 -0.11 5.26 6.88
N PRO A 45 0.00 5.96 8.02
CA PRO A 45 0.59 7.29 8.03
C PRO A 45 2.09 7.22 7.65
N SER A 46 2.56 8.22 6.90
CA SER A 46 3.98 8.46 6.66
C SER A 46 4.68 8.92 7.95
N ALA A 47 6.00 9.04 7.91
CA ALA A 47 6.76 9.61 9.04
C ALA A 47 6.32 11.06 9.36
N ASP A 48 5.82 11.77 8.37
CA ASP A 48 5.31 13.14 8.48
C ASP A 48 3.82 13.19 8.87
N GLY A 49 3.14 12.03 8.92
CA GLY A 49 1.76 11.87 9.34
C GLY A 49 0.73 11.81 8.21
N ASP A 50 1.17 11.96 6.96
CA ASP A 50 0.30 11.93 5.77
C ASP A 50 -0.24 10.53 5.52
N ARG A 51 -1.55 10.39 5.25
CA ARG A 51 -2.12 9.07 4.96
C ARG A 51 -1.57 8.57 3.62
N THR A 52 -0.82 7.49 3.69
CA THR A 52 -0.12 6.93 2.53
C THR A 52 -0.73 5.59 2.14
N PHE A 53 -1.01 5.44 0.85
CA PHE A 53 -1.32 4.15 0.23
C PHE A 53 -0.04 3.49 -0.25
N PHE A 54 0.23 2.28 0.21
CA PHE A 54 1.43 1.51 -0.09
C PHE A 54 1.11 0.43 -1.11
N ILE A 55 1.89 0.39 -2.18
CA ILE A 55 1.93 -0.67 -3.17
C ILE A 55 3.28 -1.38 -3.01
N VAL A 56 3.26 -2.58 -2.43
CA VAL A 56 4.45 -3.38 -2.16
C VAL A 56 4.65 -4.39 -3.28
N THR A 57 5.72 -4.23 -4.03
CA THR A 57 6.13 -5.11 -5.11
C THR A 57 7.12 -6.18 -4.60
N PRO A 58 7.14 -7.37 -5.22
CA PRO A 58 8.07 -8.43 -4.83
C PRO A 58 9.49 -8.20 -5.38
N ASN A 59 9.66 -7.33 -6.39
CA ASN A 59 10.96 -7.05 -7.00
C ASN A 59 11.03 -5.63 -7.58
N LEU A 60 12.24 -5.22 -7.95
CA LEU A 60 12.54 -3.89 -8.49
C LEU A 60 11.96 -3.67 -9.89
N GLU A 61 11.96 -4.71 -10.74
CA GLU A 61 11.45 -4.61 -12.12
C GLU A 61 9.96 -4.23 -12.14
N LEU A 62 9.15 -4.84 -11.27
CA LEU A 62 7.75 -4.47 -11.12
C LEU A 62 7.58 -3.05 -10.56
N ALA A 63 8.43 -2.64 -9.61
CA ALA A 63 8.38 -1.28 -9.09
C ALA A 63 8.70 -0.23 -10.15
N ASP A 64 9.66 -0.49 -11.02
CA ASP A 64 10.00 0.41 -12.14
C ASP A 64 8.83 0.50 -13.13
N ARG A 65 8.24 -0.65 -13.52
CA ARG A 65 7.08 -0.68 -14.42
C ARG A 65 5.84 0.02 -13.85
N LEU A 66 5.61 -0.07 -12.54
CA LEU A 66 4.54 0.66 -11.87
C LEU A 66 4.85 2.15 -11.78
N THR A 67 6.11 2.50 -11.51
CA THR A 67 6.58 3.89 -11.46
C THR A 67 6.40 4.60 -12.80
N ASP A 68 6.62 3.90 -13.92
CA ASP A 68 6.38 4.44 -15.27
C ASP A 68 4.91 4.79 -15.55
N ARG A 69 3.99 4.22 -14.78
CA ARG A 69 2.53 4.42 -14.91
C ARG A 69 1.94 5.12 -13.69
N ILE A 70 2.77 5.73 -12.85
CA ILE A 70 2.37 6.22 -11.54
C ILE A 70 1.32 7.33 -11.62
N ASP A 71 1.32 8.16 -12.64
CA ASP A 71 0.34 9.24 -12.80
C ASP A 71 -1.09 8.67 -12.86
N LYS A 72 -1.30 7.62 -13.67
CA LYS A 72 -2.59 6.91 -13.73
C LYS A 72 -2.97 6.30 -12.38
N ILE A 73 -1.99 5.77 -11.66
CA ILE A 73 -2.19 5.17 -10.34
C ILE A 73 -2.66 6.24 -9.35
N ILE A 74 -1.95 7.36 -9.27
CA ILE A 74 -2.25 8.49 -8.38
C ILE A 74 -3.64 9.05 -8.68
N ASP A 75 -3.98 9.24 -9.96
CA ASP A 75 -5.30 9.74 -10.36
C ASP A 75 -6.41 8.83 -9.81
N ARG A 76 -6.26 7.51 -9.97
CA ARG A 76 -7.23 6.54 -9.45
C ARG A 76 -7.27 6.45 -7.94
N VAL A 77 -6.12 6.55 -7.26
CA VAL A 77 -6.09 6.61 -5.79
C VAL A 77 -6.83 7.85 -5.31
N SER A 78 -6.64 8.99 -5.96
CA SER A 78 -7.30 10.26 -5.59
C SER A 78 -8.81 10.22 -5.81
N GLU A 79 -9.26 9.57 -6.88
CA GLU A 79 -10.69 9.39 -7.18
C GLU A 79 -11.39 8.38 -6.25
N LEU A 80 -10.72 7.27 -5.92
CA LEU A 80 -11.34 6.15 -5.19
C LEU A 80 -11.11 6.19 -3.68
N MET A 81 -10.01 6.80 -3.22
CA MET A 81 -9.55 6.78 -1.84
C MET A 81 -9.37 8.21 -1.30
N PRO A 82 -10.48 8.98 -1.13
CA PRO A 82 -10.39 10.33 -0.60
C PRO A 82 -9.75 10.33 0.79
N GLY A 83 -8.83 11.27 1.00
CA GLY A 83 -8.04 11.38 2.24
C GLY A 83 -6.78 10.53 2.26
N ILE A 84 -6.40 9.89 1.15
CA ILE A 84 -5.03 9.42 0.92
C ILE A 84 -4.25 10.53 0.22
N ASP A 85 -3.31 11.14 0.94
CA ASP A 85 -2.53 12.29 0.50
C ASP A 85 -1.30 11.87 -0.33
N GLN A 86 -0.89 10.60 -0.20
CA GLN A 86 0.33 10.11 -0.80
C GLN A 86 0.21 8.64 -1.23
N THR A 87 0.93 8.29 -2.29
CA THR A 87 1.12 6.90 -2.73
C THR A 87 2.59 6.53 -2.66
N ALA A 88 2.90 5.32 -2.18
CA ALA A 88 4.25 4.80 -2.07
C ALA A 88 4.38 3.49 -2.86
N VAL A 89 5.39 3.40 -3.73
CA VAL A 89 5.78 2.13 -4.37
C VAL A 89 6.98 1.58 -3.62
N CYS A 90 6.83 0.41 -3.01
CA CYS A 90 7.81 -0.22 -2.14
C CYS A 90 8.32 -1.52 -2.76
N VAL A 91 9.62 -1.79 -2.67
CA VAL A 91 10.19 -3.09 -3.03
C VAL A 91 10.46 -3.89 -1.77
N MET A 92 9.89 -5.09 -1.69
CA MET A 92 10.19 -6.01 -0.60
C MET A 92 11.65 -6.48 -0.70
N PRO A 93 12.44 -6.37 0.38
CA PRO A 93 13.81 -6.89 0.35
C PRO A 93 13.78 -8.40 0.11
N PRO A 94 14.75 -8.96 -0.64
CA PRO A 94 14.84 -10.40 -0.80
C PRO A 94 14.99 -11.02 0.59
N GLN A 95 14.02 -11.85 0.98
CA GLN A 95 14.13 -12.60 2.22
C GLN A 95 15.33 -13.51 2.07
N SER A 96 16.43 -13.19 2.77
CA SER A 96 17.56 -14.09 2.87
C SER A 96 17.08 -15.38 3.51
N GLU A 97 16.91 -16.44 2.72
CA GLU A 97 16.58 -17.82 3.14
C GLU A 97 17.70 -18.49 3.97
N ASP A 98 18.39 -17.72 4.81
CA ASP A 98 19.43 -18.19 5.71
C ASP A 98 19.13 -17.72 7.13
N LYS A 99 18.15 -18.37 7.79
CA LYS A 99 18.02 -18.41 9.27
C LYS A 99 16.94 -19.39 9.76
N LEU A 100 16.85 -20.58 9.17
CA LEU A 100 16.09 -21.70 9.76
C LEU A 100 16.96 -22.87 10.23
N SER A 101 18.28 -22.69 10.32
CA SER A 101 19.16 -23.67 10.95
C SER A 101 20.00 -23.07 12.09
N SER A 102 19.81 -23.65 13.26
CA SER A 102 20.68 -23.67 14.44
C SER A 102 20.37 -22.66 15.57
N SER A 103 19.80 -23.26 16.63
CA SER A 103 20.25 -23.18 18.03
C SER A 103 20.49 -21.80 18.65
N ARG A 104 19.71 -21.53 19.71
CA ARG A 104 20.10 -20.82 20.95
C ARG A 104 21.54 -20.28 20.95
N SER A 105 21.73 -19.01 20.62
CA SER A 105 22.73 -18.12 21.25
C SER A 105 22.68 -16.69 20.70
N ARG A 106 22.42 -15.75 21.61
CA ARG A 106 23.03 -14.41 21.74
C ARG A 106 22.98 -13.46 20.54
N LYS A 107 22.24 -12.35 20.73
CA LYS A 107 22.50 -10.99 20.20
C LYS A 107 23.08 -10.94 18.77
N SER A 108 22.32 -11.37 17.77
CA SER A 108 22.56 -10.97 16.38
C SER A 108 21.82 -9.66 16.17
N GLY A 109 22.57 -8.57 15.93
CA GLY A 109 21.98 -7.31 15.49
C GLY A 109 21.08 -7.58 14.29
N LEU A 110 19.79 -7.28 14.45
CA LEU A 110 18.84 -7.25 13.35
C LEU A 110 19.33 -6.13 12.42
N THR A 111 20.06 -6.48 11.36
CA THR A 111 20.15 -5.59 10.21
C THR A 111 18.72 -5.39 9.74
N PRO A 112 18.15 -4.18 9.85
CA PRO A 112 16.78 -3.99 9.41
C PRO A 112 16.78 -4.27 7.91
N GLN A 113 15.94 -5.22 7.49
CA GLN A 113 15.66 -5.42 6.07
C GLN A 113 14.76 -4.25 5.67
N PHE A 114 15.39 -3.12 5.36
CA PHE A 114 14.69 -1.91 4.97
C PHE A 114 14.04 -2.13 3.61
N MET A 115 12.74 -1.84 3.50
CA MET A 115 12.10 -1.68 2.20
C MET A 115 12.59 -0.38 1.56
N MET A 116 12.87 -0.42 0.26
CA MET A 116 13.05 0.80 -0.52
C MET A 116 11.69 1.26 -1.00
N ALA A 117 11.39 2.55 -0.80
CA ALA A 117 10.12 3.14 -1.19
C ALA A 117 10.35 4.42 -2.00
N LYS A 118 9.54 4.60 -3.03
CA LYS A 118 9.41 5.86 -3.76
C LYS A 118 8.04 6.46 -3.44
N LEU A 119 8.04 7.70 -2.98
CA LEU A 119 6.84 8.42 -2.53
C LEU A 119 6.37 9.38 -3.62
N PHE A 120 5.06 9.47 -3.79
CA PHE A 120 4.41 10.32 -4.76
C PHE A 120 3.22 11.03 -4.12
N SER A 121 3.14 12.34 -4.27
CA SER A 121 2.02 13.13 -3.73
C SER A 121 0.77 12.92 -4.58
N ASN A 122 -0.37 12.68 -3.92
CA ASN A 122 -1.65 12.66 -4.59
C ASN A 122 -2.21 14.09 -4.68
N PRO A 123 -2.90 14.46 -5.78
CA PRO A 123 -3.63 15.71 -5.85
C PRO A 123 -4.71 15.72 -4.77
N SER A 124 -4.54 16.56 -3.75
CA SER A 124 -5.53 16.74 -2.69
C SER A 124 -6.60 17.74 -3.13
N GLU A 125 -7.88 17.40 -2.97
CA GLU A 125 -9.00 18.32 -3.23
C GLU A 125 -9.15 19.44 -2.17
N HIS A 126 -8.11 19.75 -1.39
CA HIS A 126 -8.17 20.79 -0.36
C HIS A 126 -7.19 21.94 -0.58
N ARG A 127 -7.63 22.87 -1.43
CA ARG A 127 -7.48 24.32 -1.21
C ARG A 127 -8.56 25.09 -1.95
N SER A 128 -9.79 25.09 -1.41
CA SER A 128 -10.66 26.25 -1.56
C SER A 128 -10.42 27.12 -0.34
N GLU A 129 -9.65 28.19 -0.57
CA GLU A 129 -9.47 29.31 0.34
C GLU A 129 -10.84 29.89 0.70
N LEU A 130 -11.23 29.79 1.97
CA LEU A 130 -12.27 30.65 2.52
C LEU A 130 -11.59 31.94 2.98
N ASN A 131 -11.74 32.98 2.15
CA ASN A 131 -11.56 34.39 2.51
C ASN A 131 -12.49 34.79 3.66
#